data_AF-A0A846WVU9-F1
#
_entry.id   AF-A0A846WVU9-F1
#
_cell.length_a   1.000
_cell.length_b   1.000
_cell.length_c   1.000
_cell.angle_alpha   90.00
_cell.angle_beta   90.00
_cell.angle_gamma   90.00
#
_symmetry.space_group_name_H-M   'P 1'
#
loop_
_entity.id
_entity.type
_entity.pdbx_description
1 polymer ?
#
loop_
_entity_poly.entity_id
_entity_poly.type
_entity_poly.pdbx_seq_one_letter_code
_entity_poly.pdbx_strand_id
1 'polypeptide(L)'
;MKISFRSLVAAATVSVALVAGSALGAPAASAAPTGEALAAKQALDAITPHPQDAASVIDGIGAANAVLKKLGITPFTPTIGACTDFTFPSALGGAIAGPYTPGLGNLTFPVVGDINAVRKGEVLYGFVPVGTFNDSGNKSGMQVAWFNVNTFQGGLGAPMSGLAETLVNAVAKRLQAAGVPEAQTVANKALASVVNALPSNGVRGGLVDTGSGTVLSAIYGTVNKGNATCYFFPSLGIATAR
;
A
#
# COMPACT_ATOMS: atom_id res chain seq x y z
N MET A 1 2.68 -50.84 26.78
CA MET A 1 3.95 -50.56 27.49
C MET A 1 5.12 -51.11 26.67
N LYS A 2 5.85 -50.22 25.98
CA LYS A 2 7.31 -50.26 25.75
C LYS A 2 7.67 -49.01 24.93
N ILE A 3 7.99 -47.95 25.68
CA ILE A 3 8.55 -46.69 25.21
C ILE A 3 10.05 -46.93 25.02
N SER A 4 10.62 -46.53 23.89
CA SER A 4 12.08 -46.46 23.70
C SER A 4 12.49 -45.00 23.58
N PHE A 5 13.01 -44.48 24.68
CA PHE A 5 13.77 -43.24 24.81
C PHE A 5 15.16 -43.38 24.19
N ARG A 6 15.51 -42.50 23.23
CA ARG A 6 16.86 -41.95 22.99
C ARG A 6 16.68 -40.64 22.21
N SER A 7 16.42 -39.51 22.86
CA SER A 7 17.41 -38.54 23.38
C SER A 7 18.52 -38.21 22.38
N LEU A 8 18.52 -37.01 21.80
CA LEU A 8 19.44 -35.94 22.19
C LEU A 8 19.26 -34.67 21.35
N VAL A 9 19.07 -33.57 22.09
CA VAL A 9 19.14 -32.17 21.66
C VAL A 9 20.58 -31.84 21.25
N ALA A 10 20.75 -31.10 20.16
CA ALA A 10 21.89 -30.19 19.99
C ALA A 10 21.46 -28.99 19.13
N ALA A 11 20.97 -27.95 19.80
CA ALA A 11 21.04 -26.60 19.28
C ALA A 11 22.52 -26.20 19.24
N ALA A 12 23.01 -25.80 18.08
CA ALA A 12 24.30 -25.14 17.93
C ALA A 12 24.10 -23.84 17.15
N THR A 13 23.92 -22.77 17.92
CA THR A 13 24.14 -21.39 17.51
C THR A 13 25.60 -21.19 17.09
N VAL A 14 25.86 -20.66 15.90
CA VAL A 14 27.08 -19.87 15.64
C VAL A 14 26.75 -18.76 14.66
N SER A 15 26.75 -17.53 15.18
CA SER A 15 26.95 -16.30 14.40
C SER A 15 28.41 -15.87 14.54
N VAL A 16 28.86 -15.03 13.59
CA VAL A 16 30.18 -14.34 13.47
C VAL A 16 31.24 -15.23 12.78
N ALA A 17 31.92 -14.85 11.69
CA ALA A 17 32.44 -13.54 11.29
C ALA A 17 32.51 -13.36 9.75
N LEU A 18 32.24 -12.14 9.28
CA LEU A 18 32.83 -11.61 8.04
C LEU A 18 34.30 -11.25 8.28
N VAL A 19 35.09 -11.28 7.19
CA VAL A 19 36.41 -10.67 6.93
C VAL A 19 37.61 -11.64 6.88
N ALA A 20 38.37 -11.49 5.78
CA ALA A 20 39.58 -12.22 5.32
C ALA A 20 39.28 -13.60 4.71
N GLY A 21 39.51 -13.88 3.43
CA GLY A 21 40.66 -13.49 2.61
C GLY A 21 41.32 -14.81 2.17
N SER A 22 41.02 -15.22 0.92
CA SER A 22 41.75 -16.18 0.07
C SER A 22 42.51 -17.38 0.68
N ALA A 23 42.21 -18.55 0.10
CA ALA A 23 43.01 -19.79 0.12
C ALA A 23 42.79 -20.72 1.32
N LEU A 24 41.80 -21.60 1.17
CA LEU A 24 41.90 -23.06 1.29
C LEU A 24 40.51 -23.61 0.93
N GLY A 25 40.34 -23.96 -0.34
CA GLY A 25 39.10 -24.57 -0.84
C GLY A 25 38.96 -25.98 -0.26
N ALA A 26 38.22 -26.11 0.85
CA ALA A 26 37.53 -27.35 1.12
C ALA A 26 36.50 -27.54 -0.01
N PRO A 27 36.46 -28.70 -0.69
CA PRO A 27 35.39 -28.95 -1.64
C PRO A 27 34.09 -28.86 -0.84
N ALA A 28 33.25 -27.89 -1.18
CA ALA A 28 31.87 -27.91 -0.74
C ALA A 28 31.34 -29.27 -1.21
N ALA A 29 31.05 -30.16 -0.27
CA ALA A 29 30.40 -31.43 -0.58
C ALA A 29 29.13 -31.06 -1.34
N SER A 30 29.08 -31.41 -2.62
CA SER A 30 27.87 -31.25 -3.43
C SER A 30 26.83 -32.19 -2.83
N ALA A 31 26.05 -31.67 -1.89
CA ALA A 31 24.86 -32.35 -1.43
C ALA A 31 23.93 -32.44 -2.63
N ALA A 32 23.61 -33.67 -3.05
CA ALA A 32 22.60 -33.88 -4.07
C ALA A 32 21.33 -33.12 -3.66
N PRO A 33 20.68 -32.39 -4.58
CA PRO A 33 19.50 -31.61 -4.23
C PRO A 33 18.50 -32.51 -3.53
N THR A 34 18.10 -32.12 -2.32
CA THR A 34 17.07 -32.83 -1.57
C THR A 34 15.76 -32.83 -2.37
N GLY A 35 14.83 -33.74 -2.06
CA GLY A 35 13.51 -33.74 -2.72
C GLY A 35 12.81 -32.39 -2.63
N GLU A 36 13.04 -31.64 -1.56
CA GLU A 36 12.56 -30.26 -1.36
C GLU A 36 13.24 -29.26 -2.31
N ALA A 37 14.56 -29.37 -2.52
CA ALA A 37 15.28 -28.52 -3.47
C ALA A 37 14.85 -28.78 -4.93
N LEU A 38 14.56 -30.03 -5.27
CA LEU A 38 14.03 -30.39 -6.59
C LEU A 38 12.59 -29.89 -6.78
N ALA A 39 11.74 -30.02 -5.76
CA ALA A 39 10.39 -29.48 -5.77
C ALA A 39 10.39 -27.94 -5.87
N ALA A 40 11.28 -27.26 -5.15
CA ALA A 40 11.46 -25.81 -5.25
C ALA A 40 11.94 -25.38 -6.64
N LYS A 41 12.87 -26.13 -7.25
CA LYS A 41 13.30 -25.89 -8.63
C LYS A 41 12.16 -26.11 -9.63
N GLN A 42 11.40 -27.19 -9.51
CA GLN A 42 10.27 -27.46 -10.40
C GLN A 42 9.17 -26.39 -10.26
N ALA A 43 8.92 -25.90 -9.04
CA ALA A 43 8.04 -24.77 -8.81
C ALA A 43 8.58 -23.49 -9.46
N LEU A 44 9.89 -23.25 -9.42
CA LEU A 44 10.54 -22.11 -10.07
C LEU A 44 10.48 -22.21 -11.61
N ASP A 45 10.76 -23.38 -12.16
CA ASP A 45 10.73 -23.66 -13.61
C ASP A 45 9.30 -23.58 -14.18
N ALA A 46 8.28 -23.83 -13.35
CA ALA A 46 6.86 -23.69 -13.72
C ALA A 46 6.39 -22.22 -13.77
N ILE A 47 7.21 -21.26 -13.31
CA ILE A 47 6.89 -19.84 -13.38
C ILE A 47 7.35 -19.32 -14.74
N THR A 48 6.39 -18.96 -15.59
CA THR A 48 6.69 -18.26 -16.85
C THR A 48 7.27 -16.87 -16.55
N PRO A 49 8.52 -16.57 -16.93
CA PRO A 49 9.08 -15.24 -16.76
C PRO A 49 8.18 -14.21 -17.44
N HIS A 50 7.69 -13.25 -16.66
CA HIS A 50 6.98 -12.06 -17.17
C HIS A 50 7.87 -10.84 -16.93
N PRO A 51 8.95 -10.66 -17.71
CA PRO A 51 9.73 -9.44 -17.64
C PRO A 51 8.79 -8.26 -17.96
N GLN A 52 8.62 -7.36 -17.00
CA GLN A 52 7.96 -6.09 -17.22
C GLN A 52 8.92 -5.23 -18.05
N ASP A 53 8.50 -4.83 -19.24
CA ASP A 53 9.28 -3.90 -20.06
C ASP A 53 9.40 -2.56 -19.33
N ALA A 54 10.62 -2.03 -19.20
CA ALA A 54 10.88 -0.79 -18.51
C ALA A 54 10.10 0.39 -19.12
N ALA A 55 9.89 0.39 -20.45
CA ALA A 55 9.09 1.41 -21.11
C ALA A 55 7.61 1.35 -20.68
N SER A 56 7.05 0.13 -20.58
CA SER A 56 5.66 -0.07 -20.11
C SER A 56 5.45 0.38 -18.65
N VAL A 57 6.47 0.23 -17.80
CA VAL A 57 6.44 0.71 -16.40
C VAL A 57 6.52 2.24 -16.34
N ILE A 58 7.39 2.85 -17.17
CA ILE A 58 7.51 4.31 -17.26
C ILE A 58 6.21 4.94 -17.77
N ASP A 59 5.59 4.35 -18.79
CA ASP A 59 4.31 4.83 -19.34
C ASP A 59 3.16 4.67 -18.32
N GLY A 60 3.13 3.55 -17.59
CA GLY A 60 2.17 3.32 -16.51
C GLY A 60 2.31 4.33 -15.36
N ILE A 61 3.54 4.64 -14.95
CA ILE A 61 3.82 5.68 -13.93
C ILE A 61 3.44 7.06 -14.46
N GLY A 62 3.71 7.36 -15.73
CA GLY A 62 3.32 8.61 -16.39
C GLY A 62 1.80 8.81 -16.39
N ALA A 63 1.05 7.78 -16.79
CA ALA A 63 -0.41 7.78 -16.78
C ALA A 63 -0.98 7.91 -15.36
N ALA A 64 -0.42 7.17 -14.39
CA ALA A 64 -0.81 7.30 -12.99
C ALA A 64 -0.58 8.72 -12.48
N ASN A 65 0.60 9.30 -12.73
CA ASN A 65 0.92 10.68 -12.35
C ASN A 65 -0.02 11.71 -12.99
N ALA A 66 -0.43 11.51 -14.24
CA ALA A 66 -1.38 12.41 -14.92
C ALA A 66 -2.77 12.36 -14.25
N VAL A 67 -3.24 11.17 -13.87
CA VAL A 67 -4.50 11.00 -13.12
C VAL A 67 -4.39 11.62 -11.73
N LEU A 68 -3.29 11.37 -11.01
CA LEU A 68 -3.05 11.93 -9.68
C LEU A 68 -3.02 13.46 -9.70
N LYS A 69 -2.32 14.07 -10.67
CA LYS A 69 -2.31 15.53 -10.86
C LYS A 69 -3.71 16.07 -11.11
N LYS A 70 -4.52 15.40 -11.93
CA LYS A 70 -5.91 15.80 -12.19
C LYS A 70 -6.80 15.74 -10.94
N LEU A 71 -6.50 14.84 -10.01
CA LEU A 71 -7.22 14.67 -8.74
C LEU A 71 -6.65 15.53 -7.60
N GLY A 72 -5.63 16.36 -7.85
CA GLY A 72 -4.96 17.16 -6.82
C GLY A 72 -4.09 16.34 -5.86
N ILE A 73 -3.73 15.11 -6.25
CA ILE A 73 -2.91 14.20 -5.46
C ILE A 73 -1.43 14.49 -5.73
N THR A 74 -0.67 14.67 -4.65
CA THR A 74 0.78 14.73 -4.71
C THR A 74 1.34 13.31 -4.74
N PRO A 75 1.98 12.87 -5.84
CA PRO A 75 2.54 11.53 -5.93
C PRO A 75 3.76 11.37 -5.02
N PHE A 76 3.91 10.16 -4.49
CA PHE A 76 5.09 9.75 -3.71
C PHE A 76 6.13 9.09 -4.63
N THR A 77 7.23 8.62 -4.06
CA THR A 77 8.20 7.81 -4.82
C THR A 77 7.52 6.53 -5.33
N PRO A 78 7.73 6.13 -6.59
CA PRO A 78 7.31 4.81 -7.05
C PRO A 78 7.87 3.70 -6.15
N THR A 79 7.14 2.59 -6.05
CA THR A 79 7.55 1.42 -5.27
C THR A 79 7.34 0.13 -6.06
N ILE A 80 7.93 -0.94 -5.58
CA ILE A 80 7.79 -2.29 -6.13
C ILE A 80 7.16 -3.21 -5.08
N GLY A 81 6.39 -4.18 -5.55
CA GLY A 81 5.87 -5.28 -4.75
C GLY A 81 6.66 -6.55 -5.00
N ALA A 82 6.72 -7.43 -4.01
CA ALA A 82 7.15 -8.81 -4.17
C ALA A 82 5.95 -9.72 -3.89
N CYS A 83 5.49 -10.46 -4.90
CA CYS A 83 4.33 -11.32 -4.78
C CYS A 83 4.70 -12.79 -4.53
N THR A 84 3.82 -13.54 -3.89
CA THR A 84 4.00 -14.99 -3.67
C THR A 84 3.95 -15.83 -4.95
N ASP A 85 3.50 -15.24 -6.07
CA ASP A 85 3.61 -15.81 -7.43
C ASP A 85 4.94 -15.44 -8.13
N PHE A 86 5.90 -14.88 -7.38
CA PHE A 86 7.21 -14.43 -7.85
C PHE A 86 7.16 -13.33 -8.92
N THR A 87 6.05 -12.61 -9.02
CA THR A 87 5.97 -11.38 -9.82
C THR A 87 6.34 -10.14 -8.99
N PHE A 88 6.81 -9.10 -9.69
CA PHE A 88 7.26 -7.85 -9.07
C PHE A 88 6.50 -6.63 -9.62
N PRO A 89 5.23 -6.43 -9.24
CA PRO A 89 4.44 -5.32 -9.76
C PRO A 89 4.94 -3.98 -9.23
N SER A 90 4.87 -2.94 -10.06
CA SER A 90 5.10 -1.57 -9.61
C SER A 90 3.84 -0.97 -8.98
N ALA A 91 4.00 0.04 -8.14
CA ALA A 91 2.89 0.80 -7.58
C ALA A 91 3.29 2.24 -7.28
N LEU A 92 2.28 3.08 -7.06
CA LEU A 92 2.46 4.48 -6.73
C LEU A 92 1.58 4.87 -5.53
N GLY A 93 2.22 5.41 -4.50
CA GLY A 93 1.55 6.09 -3.41
C GLY A 93 1.30 7.56 -3.73
N GLY A 94 0.47 8.21 -2.92
CA GLY A 94 0.29 9.65 -2.98
C GLY A 94 -0.57 10.15 -1.82
N ALA A 95 -0.66 11.46 -1.69
CA ALA A 95 -1.44 12.10 -0.65
C ALA A 95 -2.16 13.38 -1.11
N ILE A 96 -3.28 13.66 -0.46
CA ILE A 96 -4.03 14.92 -0.55
C ILE A 96 -4.18 15.47 0.85
N ALA A 97 -3.73 16.70 1.06
CA ALA A 97 -3.98 17.44 2.29
C ALA A 97 -5.30 18.21 2.21
N GLY A 98 -6.04 18.23 3.32
CA GLY A 98 -7.25 19.04 3.42
C GLY A 98 -6.98 20.54 3.62
N PRO A 99 -8.02 21.39 3.56
CA PRO A 99 -9.41 21.06 3.24
C PRO A 99 -9.61 20.80 1.73
N TYR A 100 -10.05 19.58 1.36
CA TYR A 100 -10.24 19.19 -0.02
C TYR A 100 -11.20 18.00 -0.17
N THR A 101 -11.99 18.01 -1.25
CA THR A 101 -12.79 16.87 -1.70
C THR A 101 -12.38 16.51 -3.12
N PRO A 102 -11.84 15.30 -3.37
CA PRO A 102 -11.43 14.90 -4.71
C PRO A 102 -12.53 15.08 -5.75
N GLY A 103 -12.18 15.76 -6.85
CA GLY A 103 -13.09 16.09 -7.94
C GLY A 103 -14.03 17.29 -7.69
N LEU A 104 -14.24 17.71 -6.43
CA LEU A 104 -15.16 18.79 -6.07
C LEU A 104 -14.46 20.01 -5.44
N GLY A 105 -13.18 19.90 -5.06
CA GLY A 105 -12.42 20.99 -4.46
C GLY A 105 -12.76 21.24 -3.00
N ASN A 106 -12.55 22.47 -2.52
CA ASN A 106 -12.83 22.84 -1.14
C ASN A 106 -14.32 23.16 -0.95
N LEU A 107 -15.00 22.36 -0.13
CA LEU A 107 -16.42 22.46 0.21
C LEU A 107 -16.63 23.00 1.64
N THR A 108 -16.00 24.13 1.96
CA THR A 108 -16.25 24.84 3.22
C THR A 108 -17.24 25.97 2.98
N PHE A 109 -18.40 25.94 3.65
CA PHE A 109 -19.45 26.94 3.49
C PHE A 109 -19.71 27.71 4.81
N PRO A 110 -20.00 29.03 4.77
CA PRO A 110 -20.21 29.83 5.99
C PRO A 110 -21.34 29.34 6.91
N VAL A 111 -22.39 28.74 6.36
CA VAL A 111 -23.60 28.33 7.11
C VAL A 111 -23.61 26.83 7.45
N VAL A 112 -23.05 25.99 6.58
CA VAL A 112 -23.08 24.51 6.70
C VAL A 112 -21.78 23.97 7.32
N GLY A 113 -20.72 24.79 7.39
CA GLY A 113 -19.42 24.39 7.90
C GLY A 113 -18.59 23.59 6.88
N ASP A 114 -17.60 22.84 7.39
CA ASP A 114 -16.67 22.04 6.59
C ASP A 114 -17.23 20.63 6.31
N ILE A 115 -17.66 20.41 5.06
CA ILE A 115 -18.12 19.11 4.56
C ILE A 115 -17.10 18.42 3.66
N ASN A 116 -15.84 18.85 3.68
CA ASN A 116 -14.81 18.23 2.87
C ASN A 116 -14.58 16.76 3.22
N ALA A 117 -14.24 15.95 2.20
CA ALA A 117 -13.80 14.57 2.40
C ALA A 117 -12.52 14.52 3.25
N VAL A 118 -11.59 15.44 2.99
CA VAL A 118 -10.36 15.63 3.76
C VAL A 118 -10.44 16.99 4.44
N ARG A 119 -10.51 17.03 5.77
CA ARG A 119 -10.60 18.28 6.52
C ARG A 119 -9.24 18.91 6.79
N LYS A 120 -9.28 20.12 7.32
CA LYS A 120 -8.09 20.77 7.89
C LYS A 120 -7.40 19.84 8.91
N GLY A 121 -6.08 19.72 8.83
CA GLY A 121 -5.28 18.79 9.64
C GLY A 121 -5.34 17.31 9.21
N GLU A 122 -6.20 16.95 8.26
CA GLU A 122 -6.28 15.57 7.73
C GLU A 122 -5.51 15.43 6.42
N VAL A 123 -5.03 14.21 6.19
CA VAL A 123 -4.41 13.78 4.93
C VAL A 123 -5.09 12.50 4.46
N LEU A 124 -5.54 12.51 3.21
CA LEU A 124 -5.96 11.31 2.49
C LEU A 124 -4.78 10.74 1.74
N TYR A 125 -4.41 9.51 2.07
CA TYR A 125 -3.41 8.72 1.37
C TYR A 125 -4.08 7.81 0.35
N GLY A 126 -3.45 7.68 -0.81
CA GLY A 126 -3.86 6.78 -1.88
C GLY A 126 -2.71 5.87 -2.28
N PHE A 127 -3.04 4.64 -2.67
CA PHE A 127 -2.07 3.69 -3.21
C PHE A 127 -2.68 2.97 -4.41
N VAL A 128 -1.97 3.02 -5.54
CA VAL A 128 -2.41 2.47 -6.82
C VAL A 128 -1.37 1.47 -7.31
N PRO A 129 -1.65 0.17 -7.29
CA PRO A 129 -0.78 -0.80 -7.92
C PRO A 129 -0.96 -0.77 -9.44
N VAL A 130 0.14 -0.95 -10.19
CA VAL A 130 0.16 -0.95 -11.65
C VAL A 130 -0.04 -2.39 -12.14
N GLY A 131 -1.07 -2.59 -12.97
CA GLY A 131 -1.43 -3.89 -13.51
C GLY A 131 -2.86 -4.31 -13.16
N THR A 132 -3.22 -5.55 -13.51
CA THR A 132 -4.52 -6.14 -13.21
C THR A 132 -4.48 -6.87 -11.88
N PHE A 133 -5.16 -6.30 -10.88
CA PHE A 133 -5.36 -6.91 -9.58
C PHE A 133 -6.82 -7.31 -9.45
N ASN A 134 -7.11 -8.60 -9.49
CA ASN A 134 -8.43 -9.10 -9.09
C ASN A 134 -8.49 -9.09 -7.55
N ASP A 135 -8.83 -7.93 -7.02
CA ASP A 135 -8.90 -7.65 -5.59
C ASP A 135 -10.34 -7.29 -5.20
N SER A 136 -11.24 -8.23 -5.51
CA SER A 136 -12.67 -8.17 -5.20
C SER A 136 -12.98 -8.59 -3.76
N GLY A 137 -11.99 -9.14 -3.04
CA GLY A 137 -12.11 -9.59 -1.66
C GLY A 137 -11.76 -8.50 -0.64
N ASN A 138 -11.17 -8.92 0.49
CA ASN A 138 -10.79 -8.02 1.57
C ASN A 138 -9.68 -7.04 1.14
N LYS A 139 -9.97 -5.73 1.21
CA LYS A 139 -9.06 -4.64 0.86
C LYS A 139 -8.16 -4.16 2.01
N SER A 140 -8.09 -4.91 3.10
CA SER A 140 -7.18 -4.63 4.21
C SER A 140 -5.73 -5.00 3.86
N GLY A 141 -4.78 -4.52 4.67
CA GLY A 141 -3.37 -4.96 4.62
C GLY A 141 -2.39 -3.89 4.15
N MET A 142 -2.86 -2.86 3.46
CA MET A 142 -2.07 -1.64 3.23
C MET A 142 -2.22 -0.69 4.41
N GLN A 143 -1.16 0.02 4.73
CA GLN A 143 -1.10 0.93 5.86
C GLN A 143 -0.17 2.10 5.59
N VAL A 144 -0.37 3.16 6.38
CA VAL A 144 0.42 4.38 6.32
C VAL A 144 1.19 4.55 7.63
N ALA A 145 2.50 4.72 7.50
CA ALA A 145 3.30 5.36 8.52
C ALA A 145 3.38 6.86 8.23
N TRP A 146 3.16 7.68 9.25
CA TRP A 146 3.17 9.12 9.13
C TRP A 146 3.82 9.76 10.36
N PHE A 147 4.47 10.90 10.15
CA PHE A 147 5.09 11.69 11.19
C PHE A 147 4.97 13.18 10.85
N ASN A 148 4.28 13.93 11.71
CA ASN A 148 4.17 15.38 11.58
C ASN A 148 5.34 16.04 12.32
N VAL A 149 6.21 16.72 11.57
CA VAL A 149 7.43 17.34 12.11
C VAL A 149 7.14 18.61 12.94
N ASN A 150 5.94 19.17 12.83
CA ASN A 150 5.53 20.36 13.56
C ASN A 150 4.90 20.00 14.92
N THR A 151 4.14 18.90 14.99
CA THR A 151 3.45 18.47 16.23
C THR A 151 4.17 17.33 16.94
N PHE A 152 5.16 16.70 16.30
CA PHE A 152 5.85 15.49 16.77
C PHE A 152 4.93 14.29 16.99
N GLN A 153 3.74 14.30 16.37
CA GLN A 153 2.81 13.19 16.39
C GLN A 153 3.04 12.28 15.19
N GLY A 154 2.75 11.00 15.36
CA GLY A 154 2.88 10.03 14.28
C GLY A 154 2.24 8.70 14.60
N GLY A 155 2.18 7.84 13.60
CA GLY A 155 1.72 6.47 13.70
C GLY A 155 2.36 5.61 12.62
N LEU A 156 2.48 4.30 12.85
CA LEU A 156 3.14 3.39 11.91
C LEU A 156 2.17 2.51 11.13
N GLY A 157 0.90 2.42 11.53
CA GLY A 157 -0.05 1.44 11.01
C GLY A 157 -1.45 2.01 10.82
N ALA A 158 -1.57 3.25 10.35
CA ALA A 158 -2.88 3.79 10.03
C ALA A 158 -3.46 2.96 8.87
N PRO A 159 -4.60 2.27 9.06
CA PRO A 159 -5.08 1.29 8.10
C PRO A 159 -5.59 1.96 6.82
N MET A 160 -5.40 1.29 5.69
CA MET A 160 -6.00 1.67 4.41
C MET A 160 -7.04 0.63 3.98
N SER A 161 -8.15 1.13 3.43
CA SER A 161 -9.26 0.34 2.86
C SER A 161 -9.38 0.63 1.36
N GLY A 162 -10.47 0.25 0.70
CA GLY A 162 -10.70 0.65 -0.69
C GLY A 162 -10.83 2.18 -0.82
N LEU A 163 -10.12 2.82 -1.75
CA LEU A 163 -10.13 4.29 -1.87
C LEU A 163 -11.52 4.90 -2.07
N ALA A 164 -12.32 4.29 -2.94
CA ALA A 164 -13.70 4.73 -3.17
C ALA A 164 -14.54 4.67 -1.90
N GLU A 165 -14.42 3.59 -1.13
CA GLU A 165 -15.12 3.41 0.14
C GLU A 165 -14.65 4.42 1.18
N THR A 166 -13.34 4.64 1.31
CA THR A 166 -12.77 5.65 2.21
C THR A 166 -13.33 7.04 1.91
N LEU A 167 -13.41 7.43 0.62
CA LEU A 167 -13.95 8.72 0.21
C LEU A 167 -15.44 8.87 0.50
N VAL A 168 -16.24 7.88 0.09
CA VAL A 168 -17.69 7.88 0.31
C VAL A 168 -18.00 7.92 1.81
N ASN A 169 -17.34 7.09 2.61
CA ASN A 169 -17.56 7.04 4.04
C ASN A 169 -17.12 8.33 4.74
N ALA A 170 -16.02 8.95 4.31
CA ALA A 170 -15.59 10.23 4.84
C ALA A 170 -16.64 11.32 4.61
N VAL A 171 -17.12 11.47 3.37
CA VAL A 171 -18.15 12.46 3.03
C VAL A 171 -19.48 12.14 3.70
N ALA A 172 -19.92 10.89 3.70
CA ALA A 172 -21.16 10.47 4.36
C ALA A 172 -21.13 10.80 5.86
N LYS A 173 -20.01 10.52 6.54
CA LYS A 173 -19.84 10.89 7.95
C LYS A 173 -19.94 12.40 8.18
N ARG A 174 -19.43 13.21 7.24
CA ARG A 174 -19.52 14.69 7.34
C ARG A 174 -20.95 15.18 7.12
N LEU A 175 -21.63 14.65 6.11
CA LEU A 175 -23.03 14.97 5.82
C LEU A 175 -23.95 14.57 6.98
N GLN A 176 -23.72 13.40 7.59
CA GLN A 176 -24.46 12.95 8.76
C GLN A 176 -24.24 13.89 9.96
N ALA A 177 -23.00 14.33 10.19
CA ALA A 177 -22.70 15.30 11.24
C ALA A 177 -23.34 16.68 10.98
N ALA A 178 -23.60 17.02 9.71
CA ALA A 178 -24.33 18.22 9.31
C ALA A 178 -25.87 18.05 9.34
N GLY A 179 -26.38 16.90 9.79
CA GLY A 179 -27.82 16.64 9.89
C GLY A 179 -28.52 16.28 8.58
N VAL A 180 -27.77 15.93 7.53
CA VAL A 180 -28.34 15.54 6.23
C VAL A 180 -28.95 14.12 6.32
N PRO A 181 -30.26 13.95 6.08
CA PRO A 181 -30.87 12.63 5.99
C PRO A 181 -30.28 11.82 4.82
N GLU A 182 -30.21 10.50 4.96
CA GLU A 182 -29.69 9.61 3.91
C GLU A 182 -28.27 9.96 3.44
N ALA A 183 -27.43 10.44 4.36
CA ALA A 183 -26.07 10.90 4.08
C ALA A 183 -25.22 9.94 3.22
N GLN A 184 -25.35 8.62 3.41
CA GLN A 184 -24.65 7.62 2.61
C GLN A 184 -25.11 7.64 1.13
N THR A 185 -26.41 7.71 0.89
CA THR A 185 -27.00 7.78 -0.45
C THR A 185 -26.57 9.08 -1.14
N VAL A 186 -26.61 10.19 -0.42
CA VAL A 186 -26.19 11.50 -0.91
C VAL A 186 -24.70 11.48 -1.28
N ALA A 187 -23.84 10.94 -0.41
CA ALA A 187 -22.40 10.84 -0.67
C ALA A 187 -22.09 9.96 -1.89
N ASN A 188 -22.73 8.80 -2.00
CA ASN A 188 -22.61 7.92 -3.17
C ASN A 188 -22.96 8.65 -4.47
N LYS A 189 -24.07 9.39 -4.48
CA LYS A 189 -24.52 10.14 -5.66
C LYS A 189 -23.57 11.29 -5.99
N ALA A 190 -23.13 12.04 -4.99
CA ALA A 190 -22.23 13.19 -5.17
C ALA A 190 -20.85 12.77 -5.69
N LEU A 191 -20.34 11.62 -5.26
CA LEU A 191 -19.03 11.10 -5.65
C LEU A 191 -19.07 10.07 -6.79
N ALA A 192 -20.23 9.78 -7.37
CA ALA A 192 -20.37 8.72 -8.38
C ALA A 192 -19.38 8.87 -9.54
N SER A 193 -19.20 10.10 -10.06
CA SER A 193 -18.27 10.38 -11.15
C SER A 193 -16.80 10.12 -10.76
N VAL A 194 -16.43 10.44 -9.52
CA VAL A 194 -15.08 10.22 -8.99
C VAL A 194 -14.85 8.73 -8.77
N VAL A 195 -15.80 8.04 -8.13
CA VAL A 195 -15.72 6.59 -7.87
C VAL A 195 -15.64 5.80 -9.17
N ASN A 196 -16.42 6.18 -10.19
CA ASN A 196 -16.40 5.53 -11.50
C ASN A 196 -15.10 5.78 -12.27
N ALA A 197 -14.38 6.86 -11.96
CA ALA A 197 -13.08 7.16 -12.55
C ALA A 197 -11.92 6.47 -11.84
N LEU A 198 -12.13 5.92 -10.64
CA LEU A 198 -11.09 5.20 -9.92
C LEU A 198 -10.89 3.79 -10.51
N PRO A 199 -9.63 3.35 -10.68
CA PRO A 199 -9.38 1.96 -11.04
C PRO A 199 -9.92 1.02 -9.97
N SER A 200 -10.66 -0.01 -10.37
CA SER A 200 -11.11 -1.08 -9.46
C SER A 200 -9.98 -2.03 -9.05
N ASN A 201 -8.78 -1.85 -9.63
CA ASN A 201 -7.61 -2.73 -9.53
C ASN A 201 -6.83 -2.56 -8.21
N GLY A 202 -7.41 -2.96 -7.09
CA GLY A 202 -6.68 -3.01 -5.82
C GLY A 202 -6.24 -1.65 -5.26
N VAL A 203 -6.86 -0.55 -5.69
CA VAL A 203 -6.58 0.79 -5.19
C VAL A 203 -6.99 0.92 -3.72
N ARG A 204 -6.09 1.49 -2.91
CA ARG A 204 -6.30 1.70 -1.47
C ARG A 204 -6.36 3.17 -1.11
N GLY A 205 -7.13 3.48 -0.07
CA GLY A 205 -7.24 4.79 0.53
C GLY A 205 -7.26 4.75 2.04
N GLY A 206 -6.55 5.67 2.69
CA GLY A 206 -6.56 5.84 4.14
C GLY A 206 -6.68 7.32 4.48
N LEU A 207 -7.65 7.67 5.33
CA LEU A 207 -7.79 9.04 5.85
C LEU A 207 -7.20 9.09 7.25
N VAL A 208 -6.27 10.02 7.47
CA VAL A 208 -5.54 10.15 8.73
C VAL A 208 -5.63 11.59 9.21
N ASP A 209 -5.96 11.78 10.48
CA ASP A 209 -5.80 13.06 11.16
C ASP A 209 -4.33 13.18 11.61
N THR A 210 -3.59 14.03 10.92
CA THR A 210 -2.15 14.21 11.14
C THR A 210 -1.84 15.48 11.94
N GLY A 211 -2.86 16.31 12.20
CA GLY A 211 -2.70 17.72 12.55
C GLY A 211 -2.14 18.55 11.37
N SER A 212 -2.22 19.88 11.48
CA SER A 212 -1.65 20.79 10.49
C SER A 212 -0.12 20.80 10.57
N GLY A 213 0.56 20.91 9.44
CA GLY A 213 2.01 20.91 9.33
C GLY A 213 2.55 20.07 8.18
N THR A 214 3.87 19.88 8.17
CA THR A 214 4.58 19.02 7.25
C THR A 214 4.60 17.59 7.79
N VAL A 215 4.12 16.65 6.98
CA VAL A 215 3.98 15.25 7.35
C VAL A 215 4.86 14.40 6.45
N LEU A 216 5.85 13.73 7.05
CA LEU A 216 6.62 12.68 6.39
C LEU A 216 5.77 11.42 6.37
N SER A 217 5.69 10.73 5.23
CA SER A 217 4.75 9.62 5.04
C SER A 217 5.38 8.47 4.26
N ALA A 218 4.97 7.25 4.62
CA ALA A 218 5.36 6.03 3.96
C ALA A 218 4.15 5.09 3.84
N ILE A 219 3.83 4.68 2.62
CA ILE A 219 2.73 3.75 2.35
C ILE A 219 3.31 2.37 2.01
N TYR A 220 2.88 1.34 2.73
CA TYR A 220 3.43 -0.01 2.61
C TYR A 220 2.42 -1.06 3.06
N GLY A 221 2.70 -2.33 2.82
CA GLY A 221 1.87 -3.45 3.28
C GLY A 221 1.53 -4.41 2.16
N THR A 222 0.33 -4.99 2.20
CA THR A 222 -0.06 -6.09 1.30
C THR A 222 -1.30 -5.81 0.48
N VAL A 223 -1.31 -6.30 -0.77
CA VAL A 223 -2.49 -6.37 -1.65
C VAL A 223 -2.63 -7.79 -2.18
N ASN A 224 -3.87 -8.28 -2.26
CA ASN A 224 -4.16 -9.57 -2.87
C ASN A 224 -4.24 -9.43 -4.41
N LYS A 225 -3.67 -10.40 -5.11
CA LYS A 225 -3.63 -10.50 -6.57
C LYS A 225 -4.12 -11.90 -6.96
N GLY A 226 -5.44 -12.09 -7.00
CA GLY A 226 -6.03 -13.42 -7.16
C GLY A 226 -5.62 -14.35 -6.02
N ASN A 227 -4.88 -15.42 -6.34
CA ASN A 227 -4.39 -16.39 -5.34
C ASN A 227 -3.01 -16.01 -4.75
N ALA A 228 -2.42 -14.90 -5.17
CA ALA A 228 -1.13 -14.42 -4.68
C ALA A 228 -1.30 -13.23 -3.73
N THR A 229 -0.36 -13.07 -2.79
CA THR A 229 -0.25 -11.88 -1.94
C THR A 229 0.99 -11.11 -2.34
N CYS A 230 0.84 -9.80 -2.57
CA CYS A 230 1.91 -8.90 -2.95
C CYS A 230 2.29 -7.99 -1.79
N TYR A 231 3.56 -8.04 -1.37
CA TYR A 231 4.14 -7.21 -0.33
C TYR A 231 4.82 -6.00 -0.95
N PHE A 232 4.25 -4.82 -0.76
CA PHE A 232 4.78 -3.57 -1.29
C PHE A 232 5.74 -2.90 -0.33
N PHE A 233 6.90 -2.53 -0.85
CA PHE A 233 7.87 -1.73 -0.13
C PHE A 233 7.37 -0.29 0.06
N PRO A 234 7.91 0.45 1.06
CA PRO A 234 7.49 1.81 1.32
C PRO A 234 7.58 2.74 0.10
N SER A 235 6.43 3.30 -0.28
CA SER A 235 6.34 4.48 -1.15
C SER A 235 6.41 5.73 -0.25
N LEU A 236 7.45 6.54 -0.42
CA LEU A 236 7.78 7.65 0.47
C LEU A 236 7.35 8.98 -0.10
N GLY A 237 6.86 9.87 0.76
CA GLY A 237 6.60 11.24 0.34
C GLY A 237 6.28 12.18 1.49
N ILE A 238 5.96 13.41 1.12
CA ILE A 238 5.69 14.51 2.03
C ILE A 238 4.32 15.07 1.69
N ALA A 239 3.49 15.25 2.70
CA ALA A 239 2.22 15.96 2.60
C ALA A 239 2.26 17.20 3.50
N THR A 240 1.68 18.31 3.04
CA THR A 240 1.56 19.53 3.86
C THR A 240 0.10 19.71 4.23
N ALA A 241 -0.28 19.18 5.39
CA ALA A 241 -1.60 19.37 5.99
C ALA A 241 -1.78 20.84 6.39
N ARG A 242 -2.85 21.48 5.93
CA ARG A 242 -3.12 22.89 6.26
C ARG A 242 -4.05 23.03 7.45
#